data_AF-A0A3D2G6D3-F1
#
_entry.id   AF-A0A3D2G6D3-F1
#
_cell.length_a   1.000
_cell.length_b   1.000
_cell.length_c   1.000
_cell.angle_alpha   90.00
_cell.angle_beta   90.00
_cell.angle_gamma   90.00
#
_symmetry.space_group_name_H-M   'P 1'
#
loop_
_entity.id
_entity.type
_entity.pdbx_description
1 polymer ?
#
loop_
_entity_poly.entity_id
_entity_poly.type
_entity_poly.pdbx_seq_one_letter_code
_entity_poly.pdbx_strand_id
1 'polypeptide(L)'
;EKAWELCEKYKLPRMIYVTDMDVDNASFKNVVETLTEMYGKKIAPFHFPIRENEKFVGYINVVSENANRWVGKEVEECEIPDYSKDNLALYKDTLMEAVAETSEEFMERY
;
A
#
# COMPACT_ATOMS: atom_id res chain seq x y z
N GLU A 1 1.03 -1.27 18.42
CA GLU A 1 1.26 -2.66 18.89
C GLU A 1 0.04 -3.28 19.57
N LYS A 2 -0.48 -2.79 20.72
CA LYS A 2 -1.63 -3.41 21.43
C LYS A 2 -2.87 -3.72 20.56
N ALA A 3 -3.21 -2.83 19.62
CA ALA A 3 -4.34 -3.05 18.71
C ALA A 3 -4.12 -4.26 17.78
N TRP A 4 -2.88 -4.49 17.34
CA TRP A 4 -2.53 -5.62 16.48
C TRP A 4 -2.70 -6.95 17.21
N GLU A 5 -2.19 -7.03 18.45
CA GLU A 5 -2.30 -8.23 19.29
C GLU A 5 -3.76 -8.57 19.61
N LEU A 6 -4.59 -7.57 19.88
CA LEU A 6 -6.03 -7.78 20.11
C LEU A 6 -6.72 -8.32 18.87
N CYS A 7 -6.40 -7.78 17.69
CA CYS A 7 -6.98 -8.27 16.45
C CYS A 7 -6.53 -9.69 16.12
N GLU A 8 -5.26 -10.05 16.38
CA GLU A 8 -4.79 -11.45 16.29
C GLU A 8 -5.57 -12.36 17.24
N LYS A 9 -5.67 -11.97 18.52
CA LYS A 9 -6.35 -12.76 19.55
C LYS A 9 -7.81 -13.07 19.20
N TYR A 10 -8.52 -12.09 18.66
CA TYR A 10 -9.94 -12.22 18.30
C TYR A 10 -10.18 -12.57 16.83
N LYS A 11 -9.12 -12.83 16.05
CA LYS A 11 -9.18 -13.11 14.60
C LYS A 11 -9.99 -12.07 13.82
N LEU A 12 -9.78 -10.79 14.14
CA LEU A 12 -10.50 -9.69 13.51
C LEU A 12 -9.78 -9.24 12.22
N PRO A 13 -10.55 -8.93 11.15
CA PRO A 13 -10.03 -8.26 9.97
C PRO A 13 -9.41 -6.89 10.34
N ARG A 14 -8.36 -6.52 9.63
CA ARG A 14 -7.57 -5.30 9.90
C ARG A 14 -7.29 -4.56 8.60
N MET A 15 -7.22 -3.24 8.70
CA MET A 15 -6.72 -2.35 7.67
C MET A 15 -5.80 -1.33 8.31
N ILE A 16 -4.69 -1.02 7.67
CA ILE A 16 -3.76 0.02 8.11
C ILE A 16 -3.98 1.23 7.21
N TYR A 17 -4.21 2.39 7.83
CA TYR A 17 -4.25 3.66 7.14
C TYR A 17 -3.09 4.52 7.62
N VAL A 18 -2.23 4.92 6.67
CA VAL A 18 -1.06 5.76 6.93
C VAL A 18 -1.45 7.21 6.65
N THR A 19 -1.49 8.03 7.70
CA THR A 19 -1.82 9.47 7.65
C THR A 19 -0.56 10.32 7.54
N ASP A 20 -0.73 11.65 7.46
CA ASP A 20 0.34 12.64 7.59
C ASP A 20 1.44 12.50 6.52
N MET A 21 1.06 12.01 5.33
CA MET A 21 1.95 11.88 4.17
C MET A 21 2.29 13.23 3.50
N ASP A 22 1.67 14.31 3.97
CA ASP A 22 1.96 15.70 3.64
C ASP A 22 3.11 16.30 4.45
N VAL A 23 3.60 15.60 5.48
CA VAL A 23 4.74 16.03 6.31
C VAL A 23 6.07 15.83 5.58
N ASP A 24 7.00 16.77 5.78
CA ASP A 24 8.36 16.69 5.28
C ASP A 24 9.06 15.43 5.84
N ASN A 25 9.77 14.69 5.00
CA ASN A 25 10.41 13.40 5.31
C ASN A 25 9.46 12.20 5.55
N ALA A 26 8.14 12.33 5.36
CA ALA A 26 7.23 11.19 5.44
C ALA A 26 7.51 10.16 4.32
N SER A 27 8.05 8.98 4.66
CA SER A 27 8.31 7.93 3.67
C SER A 27 7.32 6.79 3.85
N PHE A 28 6.37 6.67 2.93
CA PHE A 28 5.44 5.54 2.89
C PHE A 28 6.19 4.23 2.75
N LYS A 29 7.26 4.21 1.94
CA LYS A 29 8.12 3.04 1.78
C LYS A 29 8.71 2.58 3.11
N ASN A 30 9.27 3.50 3.90
CA ASN A 30 9.87 3.15 5.19
C ASN A 30 8.81 2.62 6.18
N VAL A 31 7.59 3.19 6.14
CA VAL A 31 6.47 2.70 6.94
C VAL A 31 6.11 1.28 6.55
N VAL A 32 5.98 1.00 5.25
CA VAL A 32 5.71 -0.36 4.75
C VAL A 32 6.82 -1.32 5.15
N GLU A 33 8.09 -0.96 4.96
CA GLU A 33 9.24 -1.79 5.35
C GLU A 33 9.23 -2.10 6.84
N THR A 34 9.01 -1.09 7.70
CA THR A 34 8.91 -1.28 9.15
C THR A 34 7.75 -2.20 9.52
N LEU A 35 6.58 -2.02 8.90
CA LEU A 35 5.42 -2.88 9.14
C LEU A 35 5.68 -4.31 8.69
N THR A 36 6.34 -4.51 7.55
CA THR A 36 6.71 -5.82 7.03
C THR A 36 7.74 -6.51 7.91
N GLU A 37 8.72 -5.80 8.46
CA GLU A 37 9.67 -6.34 9.44
C GLU A 37 8.99 -6.78 10.74
N MET A 38 8.00 -6.01 11.21
CA MET A 38 7.29 -6.31 12.46
C MET A 38 6.25 -7.43 12.31
N TYR A 39 5.51 -7.46 11.21
CA TYR A 39 4.32 -8.30 11.04
C TYR A 39 4.43 -9.34 9.91
N GLY A 40 5.54 -9.34 9.17
CA GLY A 40 5.84 -10.26 8.09
C GLY A 40 5.14 -9.92 6.78
N LYS A 41 5.13 -10.91 5.87
CA LYS A 41 4.58 -10.82 4.50
C LYS A 41 3.07 -10.56 4.40
N LYS A 42 2.36 -10.50 5.54
CA LYS A 42 0.93 -10.16 5.57
C LYS A 42 0.65 -8.69 5.26
N ILE A 43 1.68 -7.85 5.25
CA ILE A 43 1.57 -6.43 4.90
C ILE A 43 1.62 -6.28 3.39
N ALA A 44 0.45 -6.02 2.80
CA ALA A 44 0.30 -5.81 1.36
C ALA A 44 -0.30 -4.42 1.09
N PRO A 45 0.45 -3.49 0.47
CA PRO A 45 -0.08 -2.18 0.11
C PRO A 45 -1.14 -2.26 -0.99
N PHE A 46 -2.35 -1.78 -0.71
CA PHE A 46 -3.41 -1.61 -1.72
C PHE A 46 -3.32 -0.28 -2.45
N HIS A 47 -2.89 0.75 -1.73
CA HIS A 47 -2.70 2.10 -2.24
C HIS A 47 -1.39 2.65 -1.71
N PHE A 48 -0.75 3.51 -2.49
CA PHE A 48 0.42 4.25 -2.04
C PHE A 48 0.43 5.68 -2.59
N PRO A 49 1.05 6.64 -1.87
CA PRO A 49 0.95 8.05 -2.19
C PRO A 49 1.83 8.47 -3.38
N ILE A 50 1.33 9.40 -4.18
CA ILE A 50 2.10 10.15 -5.18
C ILE A 50 2.59 11.44 -4.52
N ARG A 51 3.90 11.67 -4.56
CA ARG A 51 4.52 12.90 -4.06
C ARG A 51 5.29 13.60 -5.18
N GLU A 52 4.99 14.88 -5.36
CA GLU A 52 5.71 15.76 -6.28
C GLU A 52 6.18 17.00 -5.54
N ASN A 53 7.48 17.33 -5.65
CA ASN A 53 8.08 18.46 -4.93
C ASN A 53 7.73 18.45 -3.43
N GLU A 54 7.88 17.28 -2.79
CA GLU A 54 7.56 17.03 -1.37
C GLU A 54 6.08 17.15 -0.98
N LYS A 55 5.20 17.51 -1.92
CA LYS A 55 3.75 17.59 -1.67
C LYS A 55 3.07 16.29 -2.00
N PHE A 56 2.14 15.89 -1.14
CA PHE A 56 1.20 14.82 -1.43
C PHE A 56 0.17 15.32 -2.45
N VAL A 57 0.21 14.78 -3.67
CA VAL A 57 -0.61 15.26 -4.81
C VAL A 57 -1.61 14.23 -5.29
N GLY A 58 -1.43 12.95 -4.94
CA GLY A 58 -2.29 11.88 -5.43
C GLY A 58 -2.01 10.55 -4.74
N TYR A 59 -2.62 9.49 -5.26
CA TYR A 59 -2.37 8.11 -4.85
C TYR A 59 -2.43 7.17 -6.05
N ILE A 60 -1.74 6.05 -5.95
CA ILE A 60 -1.76 4.96 -6.92
C ILE A 60 -2.51 3.79 -6.30
N ASN A 61 -3.40 3.19 -7.07
CA ASN A 61 -4.03 1.91 -6.72
C ASN A 61 -3.22 0.78 -7.33
N VAL A 62 -2.74 -0.12 -6.47
CA VAL A 62 -1.90 -1.27 -6.88
C VAL A 62 -2.70 -2.33 -7.62
N VAL A 63 -4.00 -2.46 -7.31
CA VAL A 63 -4.88 -3.50 -7.87
C VAL A 63 -5.32 -3.15 -9.28
N SER A 64 -5.75 -1.91 -9.50
CA SER A 64 -6.20 -1.43 -10.82
C SER A 64 -5.09 -0.82 -11.66
N GLU A 65 -3.87 -0.70 -11.11
CA GLU A 65 -2.70 -0.11 -11.77
C GLU A 65 -2.99 1.28 -12.36
N ASN A 66 -3.74 2.10 -11.62
CA ASN A 66 -4.05 3.48 -12.01
C ASN A 66 -3.56 4.49 -10.98
N ALA A 67 -3.18 5.66 -11.48
CA ALA A 67 -2.77 6.80 -10.67
C ALA A 67 -3.88 7.84 -10.66
N ASN A 68 -4.10 8.44 -9.50
CA ASN A 68 -5.15 9.41 -9.27
C ASN A 68 -4.55 10.63 -8.58
N ARG A 69 -4.85 11.83 -9.08
CA ARG A 69 -4.35 13.10 -8.55
C ARG A 69 -5.50 13.97 -8.06
N TRP A 70 -5.27 14.74 -7.00
CA TRP A 70 -6.24 15.74 -6.56
C TRP A 70 -6.13 17.02 -7.40
N VAL A 71 -7.25 17.41 -8.02
CA VAL A 71 -7.42 18.68 -8.70
C VAL A 71 -8.52 19.45 -7.97
N GLY A 72 -8.10 20.30 -7.02
CA GLY A 72 -9.02 21.00 -6.14
C GLY A 72 -9.73 20.05 -5.16
N LYS A 73 -11.02 19.77 -5.38
CA LYS A 73 -11.81 18.82 -4.58
C LYS A 73 -12.09 17.51 -5.32
N GLU A 74 -11.75 17.44 -6.59
CA GLU A 74 -12.00 16.28 -7.42
C GLU A 74 -10.73 15.43 -7.57
N VAL A 75 -10.93 14.16 -7.90
CA VAL A 75 -9.87 13.22 -8.17
C VAL A 75 -9.90 12.94 -9.66
N GLU A 76 -8.80 13.20 -10.33
CA GLU A 76 -8.62 12.94 -11.76
C GLU A 76 -7.60 11.83 -11.96
N GLU A 77 -7.87 10.94 -12.91
CA GLU A 77 -6.93 9.90 -13.30
C GLU A 77 -5.73 10.53 -14.02
N CYS A 78 -4.53 10.09 -13.68
CA CYS A 78 -3.30 10.56 -14.29
C CYS A 78 -2.39 9.39 -14.66
N GLU A 79 -1.31 9.68 -15.37
CA GLU A 79 -0.28 8.67 -15.61
C GLU A 79 0.48 8.34 -14.33
N ILE A 80 0.91 7.08 -14.21
CA ILE A 80 1.78 6.64 -13.12
C ILE A 80 3.17 7.27 -13.31
N PRO A 81 3.65 8.07 -12.35
CA PRO A 81 4.99 8.66 -12.46
C PRO A 81 6.07 7.59 -12.56
N ASP A 82 7.10 7.83 -13.38
CA ASP A 82 8.15 6.85 -13.63
C ASP A 82 8.85 6.37 -12.36
N TYR A 83 9.10 7.28 -11.41
CA TYR A 83 9.74 6.94 -10.13
C TYR A 83 8.88 6.01 -9.24
N SER A 84 7.59 5.90 -9.53
CA SER A 84 6.65 5.06 -8.79
C SER A 84 6.44 3.67 -9.42
N LYS A 85 6.87 3.46 -10.67
CA LYS A 85 6.64 2.19 -11.40
C LYS A 85 7.33 1.00 -10.73
N ASP A 86 8.57 1.18 -10.26
CA ASP A 86 9.31 0.11 -9.58
C ASP A 86 8.65 -0.27 -8.25
N ASN A 87 8.17 0.73 -7.49
CA ASN A 87 7.44 0.48 -6.25
C ASN A 87 6.08 -0.17 -6.52
N LEU A 88 5.38 0.24 -7.59
CA LEU A 88 4.13 -0.38 -8.00
C LEU A 88 4.32 -1.87 -8.29
N ALA A 89 5.34 -2.23 -9.07
CA ALA A 89 5.66 -3.62 -9.37
C ALA A 89 5.94 -4.42 -8.08
N LEU A 90 6.79 -3.88 -7.20
CA LEU A 90 7.13 -4.51 -5.92
C LEU A 90 5.89 -4.74 -5.03
N TYR A 91 5.03 -3.72 -4.90
CA TYR A 91 3.83 -3.81 -4.07
C TYR A 91 2.79 -4.76 -4.67
N LYS A 92 2.69 -4.81 -6.00
CA LYS A 92 1.83 -5.76 -6.69
C LYS A 92 2.28 -7.20 -6.46
N ASP A 93 3.57 -7.47 -6.57
CA ASP A 93 4.14 -8.79 -6.30
C ASP A 93 3.90 -9.20 -4.84
N THR A 94 4.16 -8.29 -3.90
CA THR A 94 3.89 -8.52 -2.46
C THR A 94 2.41 -8.82 -2.19
N LEU A 95 1.51 -8.09 -2.85
CA LEU A 95 0.07 -8.32 -2.74
C LEU A 95 -0.33 -9.68 -3.29
N MET A 96 0.22 -10.08 -4.44
CA MET A 96 -0.04 -11.40 -5.02
C MET A 96 0.48 -12.54 -4.14
N GLU A 97 1.69 -12.41 -3.59
CA GLU A 97 2.23 -13.38 -2.61
C GLU A 97 1.33 -13.51 -1.39
N ALA A 98 0.90 -12.39 -0.80
CA ALA A 98 0.03 -12.39 0.38
C ALA A 98 -1.34 -13.04 0.10
N VAL A 99 -1.89 -12.84 -1.09
CA VAL A 99 -3.14 -13.49 -1.52
C VAL A 99 -2.94 -14.99 -1.75
N ALA A 100 -1.84 -15.40 -2.38
CA ALA A 100 -1.51 -16.81 -2.60
C ALA A 100 -1.33 -17.58 -1.29
N GLU A 101 -0.68 -16.98 -0.28
CA GLU A 101 -0.50 -17.60 1.04
C GLU A 101 -1.82 -17.79 1.82
N THR A 102 -2.86 -17.02 1.49
CA THR A 102 -4.15 -17.05 2.22
C THR A 102 -5.22 -17.91 1.55
N SER A 103 -4.98 -18.43 0.34
CA SER A 103 -5.93 -19.29 -0.37
C SER A 103 -5.24 -20.52 -0.95
N GLU A 104 -5.52 -21.70 -0.37
CA GLU A 104 -5.15 -23.00 -0.95
C GLU A 104 -5.72 -23.18 -2.36
N GLU A 105 -6.83 -22.51 -2.71
CA GLU A 105 -7.51 -22.61 -4.00
C GLU A 105 -6.86 -21.75 -5.10
N PHE A 106 -6.10 -20.70 -4.75
CA PHE A 106 -5.42 -19.83 -5.72
C PHE A 106 -3.97 -20.24 -6.01
N MET A 107 -3.36 -21.10 -5.19
CA MET A 107 -2.01 -21.64 -5.44
C MET A 107 -1.92 -22.47 -6.73
N GLU A 108 -3.01 -23.09 -7.19
CA GLU A 108 -3.00 -23.95 -8.39
C GLU A 108 -3.21 -23.19 -9.72
N ARG A 109 -3.49 -21.87 -9.70
CA ARG A 109 -3.77 -21.07 -10.92
C ARG A 109 -2.62 -20.16 -11.36
N TYR A 110 -1.48 -20.21 -10.68
CA TYR A 110 -0.22 -19.54 -11.03
C TYR A 110 0.91 -20.56 -11.15
#